data_AF-A0A7J9CTT5-F1
#
_entry.id   AF-A0A7J9CTT5-F1
#
_cell.length_a   1.000
_cell.length_b   1.000
_cell.length_c   1.000
_cell.angle_alpha   90.00
_cell.angle_beta   90.00
_cell.angle_gamma   90.00
#
_symmetry.space_group_name_H-M   'P 1'
#
loop_
_entity.id
_entity.type
_entity.pdbx_description
1 polymer ?
#
loop_
_entity_poly.entity_id
_entity_poly.type
_entity_poly.pdbx_seq_one_letter_code
_entity_poly.pdbx_strand_id
1 'polypeptide(L)'
;MKVFVKTLKGTHFNIEVKPEDAVADVKKNIETVQGADVYPAAQQMLIYKGKVLKDDTTLAENSVTENSFIVIMLTTRIRVHLVRVQLLQLLLQIKLLRQVVCQQLQHQLLLHLLQCQLWLHLPLNLLLLHRVLLCE
;
A
#
# COMPACT_ATOMS: atom_id res chain seq x y z
N MET A 1 1.89 -33.27 1.65
CA MET A 1 0.48 -33.62 1.38
C MET A 1 -0.24 -32.42 0.81
N LYS A 2 -1.19 -32.64 -0.11
CA LYS A 2 -2.00 -31.57 -0.68
C LYS A 2 -3.28 -31.36 0.13
N VAL A 3 -3.59 -30.12 0.48
CA VAL A 3 -4.81 -29.76 1.24
C VAL A 3 -5.57 -28.65 0.53
N PHE A 4 -6.89 -28.69 0.58
CA PHE A 4 -7.75 -27.68 -0.03
C PHE A 4 -8.23 -26.69 1.02
N VAL A 5 -8.01 -25.41 0.78
CA VAL A 5 -8.53 -24.34 1.62
C VAL A 5 -9.78 -23.78 0.95
N LYS A 6 -10.94 -23.90 1.61
CA LYS A 6 -12.22 -23.40 1.14
C LYS A 6 -12.57 -22.09 1.84
N THR A 7 -12.92 -21.08 1.07
CA THR A 7 -13.37 -19.79 1.58
C THR A 7 -14.88 -19.80 1.83
N LEU A 8 -15.37 -18.89 2.66
CA LEU A 8 -16.81 -18.66 2.86
C LEU A 8 -17.54 -18.25 1.57
N LYS A 9 -16.82 -17.72 0.58
CA LYS A 9 -17.37 -17.33 -0.72
C LYS A 9 -17.54 -18.50 -1.69
N GLY A 10 -17.20 -19.72 -1.27
CA GLY A 10 -17.30 -20.92 -2.08
C GLY A 10 -16.12 -21.17 -3.02
N THR A 11 -15.18 -20.24 -3.12
CA THR A 11 -13.90 -20.47 -3.82
C THR A 11 -12.98 -21.35 -2.98
N HIS A 12 -12.10 -22.09 -3.63
CA HIS A 12 -11.09 -22.88 -2.95
C HIS A 12 -9.76 -22.81 -3.69
N PHE A 13 -8.68 -23.04 -2.97
CA PHE A 13 -7.33 -23.14 -3.52
C PHE A 13 -6.56 -24.25 -2.80
N ASN A 14 -5.52 -24.77 -3.42
CA ASN A 14 -4.68 -25.82 -2.86
C ASN A 14 -3.40 -25.24 -2.26
N ILE A 15 -2.95 -25.85 -1.15
CA ILE A 15 -1.65 -25.60 -0.54
C ILE A 15 -0.91 -26.92 -0.33
N GLU A 16 0.41 -26.87 -0.43
CA GLU A 16 1.29 -27.98 -0.07
C GLU A 16 1.79 -27.77 1.35
N VAL A 17 1.49 -28.73 2.21
CA VAL A 17 1.84 -28.72 3.64
C VAL A 17 2.31 -30.10 4.07
N LYS A 18 3.03 -30.18 5.18
CA LYS A 18 3.43 -31.43 5.82
C LYS A 18 2.51 -31.75 7.01
N PRO A 19 2.28 -33.03 7.34
CA PRO A 19 1.43 -33.41 8.47
C PRO A 19 2.02 -32.97 9.83
N GLU A 20 3.35 -32.84 9.91
CA GLU A 20 4.06 -32.31 11.07
C GLU A 20 3.99 -30.78 11.24
N ASP A 21 3.52 -30.05 10.24
CA ASP A 21 3.45 -28.59 10.31
C ASP A 21 2.41 -28.16 11.37
N ALA A 22 2.76 -27.13 12.13
CA ALA A 22 1.83 -26.49 13.06
C ALA A 22 0.79 -25.66 12.31
N VAL A 23 -0.38 -25.48 12.90
CA VAL A 23 -1.45 -24.65 12.35
C VAL A 23 -0.97 -23.20 12.11
N ALA A 24 -0.07 -22.69 12.95
CA ALA A 24 0.55 -21.38 12.78
C ALA A 24 1.34 -21.26 11.46
N ASP A 25 2.06 -22.31 11.06
CA ASP A 25 2.87 -22.31 9.83
C ASP A 25 1.99 -22.46 8.59
N VAL A 26 0.90 -23.22 8.69
CA VAL A 26 -0.11 -23.32 7.64
C VAL A 26 -0.75 -21.96 7.36
N LYS A 27 -1.06 -21.18 8.41
CA LYS A 27 -1.60 -19.81 8.26
C LYS A 27 -0.62 -18.89 7.52
N LYS A 28 0.68 -18.97 7.84
CA LYS A 28 1.74 -18.22 7.13
C LYS A 28 1.88 -18.65 5.67
N ASN A 29 1.75 -19.95 5.39
CA ASN A 29 1.81 -20.47 4.03
C ASN A 29 0.64 -19.92 3.20
N ILE A 30 -0.57 -19.90 3.77
CA ILE A 30 -1.75 -19.27 3.14
C ILE A 30 -1.52 -17.78 2.88
N GLU A 31 -0.93 -17.06 3.83
CA GLU A 31 -0.57 -15.65 3.68
C GLU A 31 0.43 -15.42 2.54
N THR A 32 1.40 -16.33 2.38
CA THR A 32 2.41 -16.25 1.32
C THR A 32 1.81 -16.51 -0.07
N VAL A 33 0.89 -17.47 -0.18
CA VAL A 33 0.25 -17.85 -1.45
C VAL A 33 -0.79 -16.83 -1.93
N GLN A 34 -1.62 -16.31 -1.02
CA GLN A 34 -2.71 -15.37 -1.37
C GLN A 34 -2.34 -13.90 -1.17
N GLY A 35 -1.29 -13.61 -0.40
CA GLY A 35 -0.85 -12.28 -0.03
C GLY A 35 -1.39 -11.82 1.32
N ALA A 36 -0.55 -11.06 2.03
CA ALA A 36 -0.86 -10.46 3.34
C ALA A 36 -2.01 -9.46 3.31
N ASP A 37 -2.29 -8.87 2.15
CA ASP A 37 -3.40 -7.93 1.95
C ASP A 37 -4.77 -8.62 2.01
N VAL A 38 -4.83 -9.91 1.67
CA VAL A 38 -6.08 -10.67 1.57
C VAL A 38 -6.28 -11.58 2.79
N TYR A 39 -5.23 -12.31 3.20
CA TYR A 39 -5.31 -13.26 4.32
C TYR A 39 -4.13 -13.09 5.28
N PRO A 40 -4.14 -12.09 6.18
CA PRO A 40 -3.08 -11.93 7.18
C PRO A 40 -3.16 -13.02 8.26
N ALA A 41 -2.08 -13.76 8.53
CA ALA A 41 -2.08 -14.93 9.41
C ALA A 41 -2.71 -14.70 10.79
N ALA A 42 -2.48 -13.53 11.38
CA ALA A 42 -3.02 -13.18 12.70
C ALA A 42 -4.55 -13.11 12.77
N GLN A 43 -5.23 -12.91 11.63
CA GLN A 43 -6.68 -12.83 11.55
C GLN A 43 -7.33 -14.12 11.02
N GLN A 44 -6.52 -15.07 10.56
CA GLN A 44 -7.01 -16.31 10.00
C GLN A 44 -7.49 -17.26 11.11
N MET A 45 -8.68 -17.82 10.90
CA MET A 45 -9.20 -18.96 11.65
C MET A 45 -9.41 -20.12 10.69
N LEU A 46 -8.74 -21.23 10.97
CA LEU A 46 -8.88 -22.47 10.20
C LEU A 46 -9.85 -23.40 10.92
N ILE A 47 -10.79 -23.96 10.16
CA ILE A 47 -11.86 -24.82 10.68
C ILE A 47 -11.84 -26.13 9.90
N TYR A 48 -11.77 -27.24 10.62
CA TYR A 48 -11.77 -28.58 10.04
C TYR A 48 -12.79 -29.46 10.76
N LYS A 49 -13.69 -30.12 10.01
CA LYS A 49 -14.77 -30.97 10.55
C LYS A 49 -15.58 -30.32 11.69
N GLY A 50 -15.80 -29.00 11.61
CA GLY A 50 -16.53 -28.23 12.63
C GLY A 50 -15.71 -27.83 13.86
N LYS A 51 -14.42 -28.22 13.94
CA LYS A 51 -13.50 -27.82 15.00
C LYS A 51 -12.61 -26.67 14.53
N VAL A 52 -12.51 -25.60 15.33
CA VAL A 52 -11.53 -24.53 15.11
C VAL A 52 -10.14 -25.05 15.50
N LEU A 53 -9.20 -24.94 14.56
CA LEU A 53 -7.81 -25.34 14.78
C LEU A 53 -7.09 -24.26 15.60
N LYS A 54 -6.35 -24.70 16.62
CA LYS A 54 -5.52 -23.84 17.47
C LYS A 54 -4.09 -23.83 16.95
N ASP A 55 -3.40 -22.70 17.12
CA ASP A 55 -2.03 -22.49 16.62
C ASP A 55 -1.01 -23.47 17.23
N ASP A 56 -1.25 -23.93 18.46
CA ASP A 56 -0.37 -24.85 19.20
C ASP A 56 -0.47 -26.32 18.76
N THR A 57 -1.42 -26.65 17.88
CA THR A 57 -1.67 -28.04 17.45
C THR A 57 -1.12 -28.31 16.06
N THR A 58 -0.69 -29.55 15.81
CA THR A 58 -0.22 -29.97 14.48
C THR A 58 -1.38 -30.42 13.57
N LEU A 59 -1.14 -30.48 12.26
CA LEU A 59 -2.14 -31.01 11.33
C LEU A 59 -2.44 -32.49 11.57
N ALA A 60 -1.43 -33.29 11.91
CA ALA A 60 -1.57 -34.69 12.26
C ALA A 60 -2.47 -34.91 13.49
N GLU A 61 -2.28 -34.12 14.56
CA GLU A 61 -3.11 -34.17 15.78
C GLU A 61 -4.58 -33.83 15.53
N ASN A 62 -4.86 -33.00 14.53
CA ASN A 62 -6.22 -32.63 14.15
C ASN A 62 -6.84 -33.58 13.11
N SER A 63 -6.19 -34.72 12.83
CA SER A 63 -6.63 -35.73 11.88
C SER A 63 -6.89 -35.16 10.47
N VAL A 64 -6.07 -34.19 10.06
CA VAL A 64 -6.13 -33.64 8.71
C VAL A 64 -5.50 -34.63 7.74
N THR A 65 -6.30 -35.12 6.81
CA THR A 65 -5.86 -36.06 5.78
C THR A 65 -5.48 -35.33 4.50
N GLU A 66 -4.73 -36.01 3.64
CA GLU A 66 -4.49 -35.55 2.27
C GLU A 66 -5.82 -35.37 1.52
N ASN A 67 -5.87 -34.37 0.64
CA ASN A 67 -7.03 -33.97 -0.16
C ASN A 67 -8.27 -33.56 0.66
N SER A 68 -8.11 -33.28 1.95
CA SER A 68 -9.20 -32.79 2.78
C SER A 68 -9.42 -31.28 2.62
N PHE A 69 -10.60 -30.80 3.01
CA PHE A 69 -10.97 -29.38 2.95
C PHE A 69 -10.91 -28.74 4.33
N ILE A 70 -10.13 -27.66 4.45
CA ILE A 70 -10.09 -26.77 5.61
C ILE A 70 -10.85 -25.50 5.23
N VAL A 71 -11.80 -25.08 6.06
CA VAL A 71 -12.52 -23.82 5.85
C VAL A 71 -11.72 -22.70 6.49
N ILE A 72 -11.44 -21.64 5.74
CA ILE A 72 -10.81 -20.42 6.24
C ILE A 72 -11.86 -19.34 6.51
N MET A 73 -11.77 -18.75 7.70
CA MET A 73 -12.52 -17.57 8.10
C MET A 73 -11.54 -16.48 8.52
N LEU A 74 -11.92 -15.22 8.30
CA LEU A 74 -11.18 -14.07 8.81
C LEU A 74 -11.96 -13.48 9.98
N THR A 75 -11.32 -13.37 11.13
CA THR A 75 -11.86 -12.57 12.24
C THR A 75 -11.61 -11.11 11.93
N THR A 76 -12.70 -10.41 11.65
CA THR A 76 -12.71 -9.04 11.15
C THR A 76 -12.08 -8.07 12.15
N ARG A 77 -10.83 -7.67 11.90
CA ARG A 77 -10.46 -6.26 12.02
C ARG A 77 -10.21 -5.76 10.61
N ILE A 78 -11.31 -5.35 9.98
CA ILE A 78 -11.33 -4.93 8.59
C ILE A 78 -10.39 -3.73 8.44
N ARG A 79 -9.18 -3.93 7.90
CA ARG A 79 -8.33 -2.85 7.41
C ARG A 79 -8.83 -2.39 6.02
N VAL A 80 -10.13 -2.05 5.90
CA VAL A 80 -10.58 -1.14 4.80
C VAL A 80 -9.78 0.17 4.86
N HIS A 81 -9.17 0.45 6.03
CA HIS A 81 -8.24 1.53 6.24
C HIS A 81 -7.00 1.46 5.36
N LEU A 82 -6.37 0.31 5.07
CA LEU A 82 -5.05 0.34 4.41
C LEU A 82 -5.10 0.80 2.96
N VAL A 83 -6.01 0.23 2.15
CA VAL A 83 -6.17 0.63 0.74
C VAL A 83 -6.65 2.08 0.64
N ARG A 84 -7.57 2.50 1.53
CA ARG A 84 -7.98 3.91 1.64
C ARG A 84 -6.84 4.81 2.08
N VAL A 85 -5.99 4.40 3.02
CA VAL A 85 -4.88 5.19 3.57
C VAL A 85 -3.76 5.32 2.55
N GLN A 86 -3.40 4.28 1.82
CA GLN A 86 -2.41 4.36 0.73
C GLN A 86 -2.92 5.27 -0.40
N LEU A 87 -4.19 5.14 -0.79
CA LEU A 87 -4.79 6.03 -1.78
C LEU A 87 -4.88 7.48 -1.26
N LEU A 88 -5.26 7.69 0.00
CA LEU A 88 -5.28 9.03 0.61
C LEU A 88 -3.87 9.62 0.73
N GLN A 89 -2.85 8.84 1.10
CA GLN A 89 -1.47 9.29 1.13
C GLN A 89 -1.00 9.67 -0.27
N LEU A 90 -1.28 8.85 -1.29
CA LEU A 90 -0.95 9.18 -2.68
C LEU A 90 -1.65 10.46 -3.14
N LEU A 91 -2.95 10.61 -2.84
CA LEU A 91 -3.70 11.83 -3.15
C LEU A 91 -3.20 13.06 -2.39
N LEU A 92 -2.74 12.90 -1.14
CA LEU A 92 -2.15 13.97 -0.34
C LEU A 92 -0.79 14.41 -0.91
N GLN A 93 0.06 13.45 -1.31
CA GLN A 93 1.33 13.72 -1.99
C GLN A 93 1.09 14.50 -3.29
N ILE A 94 0.09 14.11 -4.10
CA ILE A 94 -0.28 14.83 -5.32
C ILE A 94 -0.78 16.26 -5.03
N LYS A 95 -1.57 16.46 -3.97
CA LYS A 95 -2.04 17.80 -3.56
C LYS A 95 -0.89 18.71 -3.12
N LEU A 96 0.05 18.19 -2.31
CA LEU A 96 1.23 18.93 -1.86
C LEU A 96 2.12 19.33 -3.04
N LEU A 97 2.38 18.40 -3.98
CA LEU A 97 3.13 18.68 -5.21
C LEU A 97 2.49 19.81 -6.03
N ARG A 98 1.16 19.78 -6.23
CA ARG A 98 0.44 20.84 -6.96
C ARG A 98 0.54 22.20 -6.26
N GLN A 99 0.49 22.23 -4.93
CA GLN A 99 0.58 23.47 -4.16
C GLN A 99 1.98 24.09 -4.25
N VAL A 100 3.04 23.27 -4.13
CA VAL A 100 4.43 23.74 -4.24
C VAL A 100 4.72 24.28 -5.65
N VAL A 101 4.27 23.57 -6.69
CA VAL A 101 4.43 24.04 -8.09
C VAL A 101 3.68 25.35 -8.31
N CYS A 102 2.45 25.49 -7.78
CA CYS A 102 1.67 26.71 -7.91
C CYS A 102 2.35 27.90 -7.20
N GLN A 103 2.86 27.69 -5.98
CA GLN A 103 3.60 28.72 -5.24
C GLN A 103 4.89 29.14 -5.96
N GLN A 104 5.63 28.20 -6.52
CA GLN A 104 6.84 28.47 -7.31
C GLN A 104 6.51 29.30 -8.57
N LEU A 105 5.46 28.94 -9.31
CA LEU A 105 4.99 29.72 -10.47
C LEU A 105 4.53 31.13 -10.08
N GLN A 106 3.80 31.28 -8.98
CA GLN A 106 3.37 32.60 -8.49
C GLN A 106 4.56 33.47 -8.08
N HIS A 107 5.59 32.89 -7.45
CA HIS A 107 6.79 33.61 -7.05
C HIS A 107 7.60 34.06 -8.28
N GLN A 108 7.76 33.20 -9.28
CA GLN A 108 8.42 33.58 -10.54
C GLN A 108 7.67 34.67 -11.29
N LEU A 109 6.33 34.61 -11.34
CA LEU A 109 5.51 35.64 -11.99
C LEU A 109 5.62 36.99 -11.26
N LEU A 110 5.64 36.98 -9.93
CA LEU A 110 5.81 38.18 -9.11
C LEU A 110 7.20 38.81 -9.31
N LEU A 111 8.26 37.99 -9.38
CA LEU A 111 9.61 38.45 -9.69
C LEU A 111 9.69 39.09 -11.09
N HIS A 112 9.04 38.48 -12.08
CA HIS A 112 8.96 39.05 -13.43
C HIS A 112 8.19 40.38 -13.47
N LEU A 113 7.10 40.49 -12.71
CA LEU A 113 6.34 41.74 -12.61
C LEU A 113 7.11 42.84 -11.87
N LEU A 114 7.84 42.50 -10.81
CA LEU A 114 8.73 43.43 -10.09
C LEU A 114 9.88 43.90 -10.98
N GLN A 115 10.49 42.99 -11.76
CA GLN A 115 11.48 43.36 -12.77
C GLN A 115 10.86 44.31 -13.81
N CYS A 116 9.68 44.01 -14.35
CA CYS A 116 8.99 44.92 -15.29
C CYS A 116 8.68 46.30 -14.68
N GLN A 117 8.26 46.38 -13.41
CA GLN A 117 8.00 47.67 -12.75
C GLN A 117 9.29 48.47 -12.51
N LEU A 118 10.40 47.81 -12.20
CA LEU A 118 11.71 48.46 -12.11
C LEU A 118 12.15 49.07 -13.44
N TRP A 119 11.83 48.41 -14.57
CA TRP A 119 12.12 48.91 -15.92
C TRP A 119 11.19 50.07 -16.34
N LEU A 120 9.92 50.07 -15.89
CA LEU A 120 8.95 51.14 -16.18
C LEU A 120 9.21 52.43 -15.39
N HIS A 121 9.85 52.34 -14.22
CA HIS A 121 10.15 53.49 -13.36
C HIS A 121 11.59 54.01 -13.46
N LEU A 122 12.44 53.38 -14.30
CA LEU A 122 13.81 53.85 -14.53
C LEU A 122 13.78 55.11 -15.44
N PRO A 123 14.30 56.26 -14.99
CA PRO A 123 14.42 57.43 -15.86
C PRO A 123 15.34 57.10 -17.04
N LEU A 124 14.96 57.55 -18.26
CA LEU A 124 15.63 57.25 -19.54
C LEU A 124 17.16 57.46 -19.56
N ASN A 125 17.73 58.19 -18.60
CA ASN A 125 19.16 58.47 -18.52
C ASN A 125 20.03 57.30 -18.02
N LEU A 126 19.47 56.21 -17.47
CA LEU A 126 20.27 55.02 -17.08
C LEU A 126 20.23 53.86 -18.10
N LEU A 127 19.34 53.90 -19.09
CA LEU A 127 19.24 52.86 -20.12
C LEU A 127 20.42 52.87 -21.12
N LEU A 128 21.18 53.96 -21.17
CA LEU A 128 22.40 54.07 -21.99
C LEU A 128 23.65 53.50 -21.31
N LEU A 129 23.64 53.28 -19.98
CA LEU A 129 24.80 52.73 -19.26
C LEU A 129 24.81 51.20 -19.20
N HIS A 130 23.66 50.53 -19.36
CA HIS A 130 23.58 49.07 -19.29
C HIS A 130 23.97 48.36 -20.61
N ARG A 131 24.22 49.09 -21.71
CA ARG A 131 24.86 48.52 -22.92
C ARG A 131 26.38 48.55 -22.88
N VAL A 132 27.00 49.19 -21.88
CA VAL A 132 28.48 49.29 -21.78
C VAL A 132 29.09 48.22 -20.87
N LEU A 133 28.30 47.49 -20.07
CA LEU A 133 28.79 46.49 -19.12
C LEU A 133 28.49 45.02 -19.51
N LEU A 134 28.01 44.77 -20.73
CA LEU A 134 27.72 43.42 -21.26
C LEU A 134 28.53 43.10 -22.54
N CYS A 135 29.70 43.72 -22.66
CA CYS A 135 30.77 43.24 -23.53
C CYS A 135 32.06 43.12 -22.70
N GLU A 136 32.03 42.19 -21.74
CA GLU A 136 33.13 41.30 -21.33
C GLU A 136 32.53 40.11 -20.57
#